data_AF-A0AAW4EMD9-F1
#
_entry.id   AF-A0AAW4EMD9-F1
#
_cell.length_a   1.000
_cell.length_b   1.000
_cell.length_c   1.000
_cell.angle_alpha   90.00
_cell.angle_beta   90.00
_cell.angle_gamma   90.00
#
_symmetry.space_group_name_H-M   'P 1'
#
loop_
_entity.id
_entity.type
_entity.pdbx_description
1 polymer ?
#
loop_
_entity_poly.entity_id
_entity_poly.type
_entity_poly.pdbx_seq_one_letter_code
_entity_poly.pdbx_strand_id
1 'polypeptide(L)'
;MTSFSNLLLATCVTLCGLHAGSASAAELHRDDVLGTSLDLRIDGPAAQAAAAQQAALAEIERLDAVLSRWRADSELSRFNASTGPQQLTGDLRAVLRLCEEWRVRTEGLFSCRLGALAQRWRQAQESGVLPTREELRGLASAAASAEVILDDRAPVTRPQAVVFDVDALAKGYIIDHAMAAARAAAPAATAIALDIGGDARYWQASGAGQPWPVGVADARAPRDNRPALATVALRSRAIAASGHATRGYTVGRRQYSHILDPWSGWPMQFAPSATVVAPDASSADALATALSVMPIRSGLELADAMADVAALILSDTGTAFASQRWPALLAATDGAATAPEQLVIDYQVPNLASERYHAPYLAMWIAREDGSPVRQLLVLGGRSRYLQDLPQWWRRYGRDDLPAIQGIARPTRMPGRYSVAWDGRDDRGQALPPGAYRVQIEAARQGGGHEFLSVPIDTGQGGGLPAKAQGSSEIGSLQVSRP
;
A
#
# COMPACT_ATOMS: atom_id res chain seq x y z
N MET A 1 61.11 43.03 52.02
CA MET A 1 60.56 43.51 50.74
C MET A 1 60.45 42.28 49.83
N THR A 2 59.28 41.63 49.84
CA THR A 2 58.27 41.67 48.74
C THR A 2 58.85 41.07 47.45
N SER A 3 58.32 40.00 46.85
CA SER A 3 56.91 39.83 46.49
C SER A 3 56.59 38.39 46.09
N PHE A 4 55.34 38.02 46.32
CA PHE A 4 54.61 36.89 45.76
C PHE A 4 54.64 36.87 44.23
N SER A 5 54.62 35.67 43.63
CA SER A 5 53.99 35.44 42.34
C SER A 5 53.41 34.03 42.27
N ASN A 6 52.08 33.96 42.40
CA ASN A 6 51.24 32.83 42.05
C ASN A 6 51.28 32.61 40.54
N LEU A 7 51.34 31.36 40.08
CA LEU A 7 50.79 30.98 38.77
C LEU A 7 50.10 29.61 38.89
N LEU A 8 48.79 29.62 38.62
CA LEU A 8 47.89 28.48 38.67
C LEU A 8 48.27 27.40 37.65
N LEU A 9 48.24 26.14 38.07
CA LEU A 9 48.06 24.99 37.18
C LEU A 9 46.61 25.01 36.65
N ALA A 10 46.43 25.28 35.36
CA ALA A 10 45.16 25.06 34.67
C ALA A 10 45.09 23.60 34.21
N THR A 11 44.35 22.78 34.94
CA THR A 11 44.02 21.40 34.54
C THR A 11 43.01 21.47 33.39
N CYS A 12 43.47 21.20 32.17
CA CYS A 12 42.61 21.09 31.00
C CYS A 12 41.81 19.78 31.09
N VAL A 13 40.61 19.84 31.68
CA VAL A 13 39.64 18.74 31.59
C VAL A 13 39.05 18.80 30.19
N THR A 14 39.56 17.95 29.30
CA THR A 14 38.96 17.69 27.99
C THR A 14 37.61 17.01 28.23
N LEU A 15 36.53 17.80 28.28
CA LEU A 15 35.17 17.27 28.15
C LEU A 15 35.09 16.64 26.76
N CYS A 16 35.19 15.32 26.71
CA CYS A 16 34.79 14.53 25.56
C CYS A 16 33.27 14.70 25.43
N GLY A 17 32.86 15.71 24.66
CA GLY A 17 31.46 15.94 24.33
C GLY A 17 30.96 14.72 23.57
N LEU A 18 30.22 13.86 24.27
CA LEU A 18 29.25 12.93 23.70
C LEU A 18 28.34 13.77 22.81
N HIS A 19 28.67 13.84 21.53
CA HIS A 19 27.74 14.27 20.52
C HIS A 19 26.62 13.25 20.54
N ALA A 20 25.50 13.62 21.17
CA ALA A 20 24.23 12.94 20.96
C ALA A 20 24.00 12.95 19.44
N GLY A 21 24.32 11.81 18.80
CA GLY A 21 24.08 11.63 17.38
C GLY A 21 22.62 11.96 17.12
N SER A 22 22.37 12.96 16.29
CA SER A 22 21.04 13.27 15.80
C SER A 22 20.40 11.97 15.33
N ALA A 23 19.26 11.60 15.92
CA ALA A 23 18.53 10.40 15.51
C ALA A 23 18.29 10.46 13.99
N SER A 24 18.98 9.60 13.24
CA SER A 24 18.77 9.48 11.79
C SER A 24 17.72 8.42 11.55
N ALA A 25 16.71 8.72 10.74
CA ALA A 25 15.77 7.73 10.26
C ALA A 25 16.48 6.71 9.36
N ALA A 26 16.34 5.42 9.66
CA ALA A 26 16.72 4.35 8.76
C ALA A 26 15.49 3.88 8.01
N GLU A 27 15.55 3.89 6.69
CA GLU A 27 14.46 3.48 5.81
C GLU A 27 14.89 2.25 5.01
N LEU A 28 13.96 1.32 4.84
CA LEU A 28 14.11 0.09 4.08
C LEU A 28 12.88 -0.10 3.21
N HIS A 29 13.10 -0.40 1.94
CA HIS A 29 12.05 -0.84 1.03
C HIS A 29 12.37 -2.26 0.53
N ARG A 30 11.35 -3.11 0.38
CA ARG A 30 11.45 -4.42 -0.26
C ARG A 30 10.22 -4.70 -1.12
N ASP A 31 10.42 -5.02 -2.38
CA ASP A 31 9.37 -5.58 -3.24
C ASP A 31 9.19 -7.08 -2.97
N ASP A 32 8.12 -7.64 -3.53
CA ASP A 32 7.77 -9.06 -3.47
C ASP A 32 7.62 -9.62 -2.04
N VAL A 33 7.32 -8.75 -1.08
CA VAL A 33 6.95 -9.12 0.29
C VAL A 33 5.45 -9.36 0.34
N LEU A 34 5.03 -10.61 0.60
CA LEU A 34 3.63 -11.02 0.62
C LEU A 34 2.86 -10.68 -0.67
N GLY A 35 3.55 -10.73 -1.82
CA GLY A 35 2.97 -10.38 -3.13
C GLY A 35 2.73 -8.88 -3.33
N THR A 36 3.40 -8.03 -2.55
CA THR A 36 3.37 -6.56 -2.65
C THR A 36 4.69 -5.96 -2.19
N SER A 37 4.72 -4.65 -1.91
CA SER A 37 5.90 -3.95 -1.40
C SER A 37 5.80 -3.73 0.10
N LEU A 38 6.96 -3.64 0.75
CA LEU A 38 7.15 -3.26 2.14
C LEU A 38 7.98 -1.97 2.22
N ASP A 39 7.51 -1.03 3.02
CA ASP A 39 8.25 0.15 3.45
C ASP A 39 8.37 0.14 4.99
N LEU A 40 9.61 0.22 5.48
CA LEU A 40 9.91 0.20 6.91
C LEU A 40 10.85 1.34 7.27
N ARG A 41 10.39 2.19 8.18
CA ARG A 41 11.16 3.30 8.74
C ARG A 41 11.35 3.12 10.25
N ILE A 42 12.60 3.25 10.71
CA ILE A 42 12.96 3.22 12.12
C ILE A 42 13.69 4.53 12.48
N ASP A 43 13.10 5.31 13.39
CA ASP A 43 13.73 6.51 13.93
C ASP A 43 14.49 6.14 15.22
N GLY A 44 15.83 6.09 15.18
CA GLY A 44 16.64 5.71 16.35
C GLY A 44 18.13 5.50 16.04
N PRO A 45 18.90 4.90 16.96
CA PRO A 45 20.32 4.61 16.73
C PRO A 45 20.51 3.65 15.55
N ALA A 46 21.39 3.98 14.59
CA ALA A 46 21.54 3.27 13.32
C ALA A 46 21.79 1.75 13.47
N ALA A 47 22.58 1.33 14.46
CA ALA A 47 22.85 -0.09 14.71
C ALA A 47 21.59 -0.86 15.13
N GLN A 48 20.76 -0.27 16.01
CA GLN A 48 19.50 -0.87 16.42
C GLN A 48 18.46 -0.83 15.29
N ALA A 49 18.47 0.24 14.50
CA ALA A 49 17.57 0.37 13.36
C ALA A 49 17.79 -0.74 12.32
N ALA A 50 19.06 -1.08 12.01
CA ALA A 50 19.38 -2.21 11.14
C ALA A 50 18.94 -3.56 11.73
N ALA A 51 19.16 -3.77 13.04
CA ALA A 51 18.68 -4.98 13.74
C ALA A 51 17.15 -5.10 13.71
N ALA A 52 16.42 -3.99 13.92
CA ALA A 52 14.96 -3.97 13.83
C ALA A 52 14.44 -4.29 12.44
N GLN A 53 15.07 -3.74 11.40
CA GLN A 53 14.74 -4.07 10.00
C GLN A 53 14.92 -5.56 9.72
N GLN A 54 16.03 -6.15 10.16
CA GLN A 54 16.27 -7.58 9.99
C GLN A 54 15.26 -8.43 10.78
N ALA A 55 14.95 -8.04 12.02
CA ALA A 55 13.97 -8.75 12.85
C ALA A 55 12.56 -8.72 12.25
N ALA A 56 12.12 -7.57 11.71
CA ALA A 56 10.85 -7.48 11.00
C ALA A 56 10.80 -8.39 9.77
N LEU A 57 11.82 -8.35 8.91
CA LEU A 57 11.87 -9.20 7.72
C LEU A 57 11.87 -10.69 8.07
N ALA A 58 12.64 -11.09 9.07
CA ALA A 58 12.68 -12.48 9.52
C ALA A 58 11.32 -12.96 10.04
N GLU A 59 10.59 -12.11 10.78
CA GLU A 59 9.26 -12.45 11.27
C GLU A 59 8.22 -12.54 10.14
N ILE A 60 8.32 -11.67 9.13
CA ILE A 60 7.48 -11.73 7.93
C ILE A 60 7.72 -13.04 7.17
N GLU A 61 8.98 -13.42 6.93
CA GLU A 61 9.33 -14.68 6.26
C GLU A 61 8.85 -15.90 7.05
N ARG A 62 9.03 -15.88 8.37
CA ARG A 62 8.56 -16.96 9.26
C ARG A 62 7.05 -17.14 9.18
N LEU A 63 6.29 -16.04 9.22
CA LEU A 63 4.83 -16.08 9.15
C LEU A 63 4.31 -16.36 7.73
N ASP A 64 5.02 -15.97 6.67
CA ASP A 64 4.72 -16.39 5.29
C ASP A 64 4.78 -17.92 5.16
N ALA A 65 5.78 -18.57 5.76
CA ALA A 65 5.88 -20.03 5.81
C ALA A 65 4.74 -20.70 6.60
N VAL A 66 3.99 -19.96 7.43
CA VAL A 66 2.84 -20.48 8.17
C VAL A 66 1.53 -20.20 7.43
N LEU A 67 1.32 -18.95 7.00
CA LEU A 67 0.01 -18.42 6.61
C LEU A 67 -0.20 -18.34 5.09
N SER A 68 0.85 -18.49 4.28
CA SER A 68 0.75 -18.29 2.83
C SER A 68 -0.02 -19.40 2.14
N ARG A 69 -1.11 -19.06 1.45
CA ARG A 69 -1.84 -20.01 0.58
C ARG A 69 -1.19 -20.22 -0.79
N TRP A 70 -0.15 -19.46 -1.11
CA TRP A 70 0.58 -19.52 -2.39
C TRP A 70 1.77 -20.48 -2.32
N ARG A 71 2.17 -20.83 -1.10
CA ARG A 71 3.22 -21.79 -0.79
C ARG A 71 2.63 -23.16 -0.55
N ALA A 72 3.00 -24.15 -1.37
CA ALA A 72 2.57 -25.53 -1.18
C ALA A 72 3.12 -26.12 0.14
N ASP A 73 4.26 -25.60 0.61
CA ASP A 73 4.95 -26.01 1.83
C ASP A 73 4.54 -25.19 3.07
N SER A 74 3.55 -24.30 2.98
CA SER A 74 3.08 -23.59 4.18
C SER A 74 2.27 -24.50 5.10
N GLU A 75 2.21 -24.14 6.38
CA GLU A 75 1.36 -24.85 7.32
C GLU A 75 -0.13 -24.77 6.95
N LEU A 76 -0.62 -23.59 6.55
CA LEU A 76 -2.01 -23.42 6.08
C LEU A 76 -2.32 -24.31 4.88
N SER A 77 -1.42 -24.39 3.89
CA SER A 77 -1.63 -25.23 2.71
C SER A 77 -1.69 -26.71 3.06
N ARG A 78 -0.81 -27.19 3.95
CA ARG A 78 -0.87 -28.57 4.47
C ARG A 78 -2.16 -28.82 5.26
N PHE A 79 -2.57 -27.87 6.10
CA PHE A 79 -3.80 -27.96 6.87
C PHE A 79 -5.02 -28.08 5.97
N ASN A 80 -5.09 -27.26 4.92
CA ASN A 80 -6.17 -27.31 3.93
C ASN A 80 -6.16 -28.60 3.07
N ALA A 81 -4.99 -29.18 2.80
CA ALA A 81 -4.84 -30.39 1.98
C ALA A 81 -5.31 -31.68 2.68
N SER A 82 -5.51 -31.66 4.00
CA SER A 82 -5.94 -32.82 4.79
C SER A 82 -7.24 -32.56 5.53
N THR A 83 -7.98 -33.63 5.80
CA THR A 83 -9.18 -33.65 6.66
C THR A 83 -8.96 -34.45 7.94
N GLY A 84 -7.75 -34.99 8.15
CA GLY A 84 -7.39 -35.67 9.40
C GLY A 84 -7.05 -34.68 10.50
N PRO A 85 -7.01 -35.12 11.78
CA PRO A 85 -6.57 -34.29 12.89
C PRO A 85 -5.12 -33.84 12.70
N GLN A 86 -4.86 -32.54 12.85
CA GLN A 86 -3.54 -31.96 12.66
C GLN A 86 -3.15 -31.08 13.85
N GLN A 87 -1.92 -31.21 14.32
CA GLN A 87 -1.38 -30.30 15.31
C GLN A 87 -1.00 -28.98 14.63
N LEU A 88 -1.61 -27.88 15.08
CA LEU A 88 -1.32 -26.54 14.56
C LEU A 88 -0.30 -25.82 15.46
N THR A 89 0.54 -24.99 14.85
CA THR A 89 1.36 -24.00 15.54
C THR A 89 0.47 -22.95 16.22
N GLY A 90 1.06 -22.20 17.16
CA GLY A 90 0.37 -21.12 17.86
C GLY A 90 -0.17 -20.05 16.90
N ASP A 91 0.62 -19.68 15.89
CA ASP A 91 0.27 -18.60 14.96
C ASP A 91 -0.88 -18.99 14.03
N LEU A 92 -0.82 -20.18 13.40
CA LEU A 92 -1.93 -20.63 12.56
C LEU A 92 -3.21 -20.75 13.38
N ARG A 93 -3.13 -21.32 14.58
CA ARG A 93 -4.29 -21.41 15.48
C ARG A 93 -4.84 -20.03 15.86
N ALA A 94 -3.97 -19.06 16.16
CA ALA A 94 -4.37 -17.71 16.51
C ALA A 94 -5.09 -17.02 15.34
N VAL A 95 -4.55 -17.11 14.12
CA VAL A 95 -5.17 -16.53 12.92
C VAL A 95 -6.53 -17.17 12.62
N LEU A 96 -6.63 -18.51 12.71
CA LEU A 96 -7.91 -19.19 12.50
C LEU A 96 -8.96 -18.78 13.55
N ARG A 97 -8.56 -18.53 14.80
CA ARG A 97 -9.46 -18.00 15.83
C ARG A 97 -9.93 -16.59 15.52
N LEU A 98 -9.00 -15.70 15.18
CA LEU A 98 -9.34 -14.33 14.77
C LEU A 98 -10.31 -14.35 13.59
N CYS A 99 -10.09 -15.22 12.61
CA CYS A 99 -11.01 -15.43 11.50
C CYS A 99 -12.42 -15.83 11.96
N GLU A 100 -12.55 -16.76 12.89
CA GLU A 100 -13.85 -17.18 13.44
C GLU A 100 -14.50 -16.11 14.32
N GLU A 101 -13.73 -15.37 15.11
CA GLU A 101 -14.20 -14.25 15.92
C GLU A 101 -14.77 -13.13 15.04
N TRP A 102 -14.05 -12.75 13.99
CA TRP A 102 -14.52 -11.76 13.01
C TRP A 102 -15.73 -12.26 12.23
N ARG A 103 -15.78 -13.54 11.89
CA ARG A 103 -16.97 -14.15 11.27
C ARG A 103 -18.19 -14.03 12.17
N VAL A 104 -18.07 -14.32 13.47
CA VAL A 104 -19.19 -14.16 14.42
C VAL A 104 -19.56 -12.69 14.58
N ARG A 105 -18.57 -11.80 14.76
CA ARG A 105 -18.78 -10.35 14.97
C ARG A 105 -19.48 -9.66 13.80
N THR A 106 -19.26 -10.15 12.59
CA THR A 106 -19.84 -9.59 11.35
C THR A 106 -21.05 -10.37 10.85
N GLU A 107 -21.57 -11.30 11.66
CA GLU A 107 -22.69 -12.17 11.28
C GLU A 107 -22.43 -12.92 9.97
N GLY A 108 -21.18 -13.33 9.76
CA GLY A 108 -20.74 -14.08 8.57
C GLY A 108 -20.36 -13.23 7.37
N LEU A 109 -20.49 -11.89 7.41
CA LEU A 109 -20.13 -10.99 6.30
C LEU A 109 -18.61 -10.84 6.09
N PHE A 110 -17.82 -11.19 7.10
CA PHE A 110 -16.40 -11.55 6.95
C PHE A 110 -16.26 -13.05 7.16
N SER A 111 -15.45 -13.73 6.34
CA SER A 111 -15.17 -15.15 6.54
C SER A 111 -13.87 -15.57 5.88
N CYS A 112 -13.00 -16.23 6.64
CA CYS A 112 -11.83 -16.90 6.09
C CYS A 112 -12.16 -18.30 5.54
N ARG A 113 -13.43 -18.73 5.50
CA ARG A 113 -13.82 -20.08 5.02
C ARG A 113 -14.09 -20.14 3.52
N LEU A 114 -13.73 -19.08 2.80
CA LEU A 114 -14.11 -18.88 1.39
C LEU A 114 -13.12 -19.50 0.40
N GLY A 115 -12.11 -20.25 0.87
CA GLY A 115 -11.05 -20.77 0.00
C GLY A 115 -11.55 -21.66 -1.13
N ALA A 116 -12.59 -22.47 -0.90
CA ALA A 116 -13.20 -23.31 -1.95
C ALA A 116 -13.89 -22.47 -3.03
N LEU A 117 -14.57 -21.39 -2.62
CA LEU A 117 -15.19 -20.45 -3.55
C LEU A 117 -14.13 -19.70 -4.36
N ALA A 118 -13.07 -19.24 -3.71
CA ALA A 118 -11.94 -18.58 -4.39
C ALA A 118 -11.26 -19.51 -5.40
N GLN A 119 -11.07 -20.79 -5.05
CA GLN A 119 -10.58 -21.82 -5.98
C GLN A 119 -11.51 -21.99 -7.18
N ARG A 120 -12.83 -22.04 -6.93
CA ARG A 120 -13.82 -22.20 -8.00
C ARG A 120 -13.85 -21.03 -8.97
N TRP A 121 -13.66 -19.81 -8.48
CA TRP A 121 -13.53 -18.61 -9.31
C TRP A 121 -12.23 -18.57 -10.12
N ARG A 122 -11.11 -19.06 -9.57
CA ARG A 122 -9.87 -19.24 -10.33
C ARG A 122 -10.04 -20.24 -11.48
N GLN A 123 -10.67 -21.39 -11.23
CA GLN A 123 -11.00 -22.36 -12.28
C GLN A 123 -11.93 -21.77 -13.34
N ALA A 124 -12.88 -20.91 -12.96
CA ALA A 124 -13.75 -20.21 -13.89
C ALA A 124 -12.96 -19.25 -14.79
N GLN A 125 -11.99 -18.52 -14.24
CA GLN A 125 -11.10 -17.65 -15.00
C GLN A 125 -10.24 -18.47 -16.00
N GLU A 126 -9.67 -19.59 -15.56
CA GLU A 126 -8.84 -20.45 -16.40
C GLU A 126 -9.62 -21.10 -17.55
N SER A 127 -10.83 -21.58 -17.26
CA SER A 127 -11.69 -22.25 -18.25
C SER A 127 -12.51 -21.29 -19.11
N GLY A 128 -12.68 -20.04 -18.68
CA GLY A 128 -13.60 -19.07 -19.29
C GLY A 128 -15.09 -19.37 -19.05
N VAL A 129 -15.42 -20.34 -18.21
CA VAL A 129 -16.80 -20.78 -17.94
C VAL A 129 -17.25 -20.34 -16.55
N LEU A 130 -18.37 -19.61 -16.48
CA LEU A 130 -18.92 -19.16 -15.21
C LEU A 130 -19.50 -20.32 -14.40
N PRO A 131 -19.27 -20.34 -13.06
CA PRO A 131 -19.98 -21.26 -12.17
C PRO A 131 -21.47 -20.92 -12.11
N THR A 132 -22.30 -21.92 -11.81
CA THR A 132 -23.73 -21.65 -11.59
C THR A 132 -23.94 -21.02 -10.22
N ARG A 133 -25.01 -20.22 -10.07
CA ARG A 133 -25.36 -19.63 -8.77
C ARG A 133 -25.74 -20.69 -7.72
N GLU A 134 -26.32 -21.80 -8.17
CA GLU A 134 -26.67 -22.92 -7.31
C GLU A 134 -25.42 -23.59 -6.73
N GLU A 135 -24.43 -23.87 -7.58
CA GLU A 135 -23.14 -24.43 -7.17
C GLU A 135 -22.45 -23.55 -6.11
N LEU A 136 -22.33 -22.24 -6.38
CA LEU A 136 -21.68 -21.31 -5.45
C LEU A 136 -22.44 -21.17 -4.14
N ARG A 137 -23.77 -21.10 -4.18
CA ARG A 137 -24.60 -21.03 -2.96
C ARG A 137 -24.49 -22.31 -2.14
N GLY A 138 -24.37 -23.47 -2.79
CA GLY A 138 -24.12 -24.75 -2.13
C GLY A 138 -22.80 -24.74 -1.36
N LEU A 139 -21.71 -24.31 -2.02
CA LEU A 139 -20.39 -24.16 -1.39
C LEU A 139 -20.40 -23.15 -0.23
N ALA A 140 -21.00 -21.99 -0.44
CA ALA A 140 -21.11 -20.93 0.57
C ALA A 140 -21.86 -21.40 1.82
N SER A 141 -23.04 -22.00 1.63
CA SER A 141 -23.86 -22.51 2.73
C SER A 141 -23.17 -23.64 3.50
N ALA A 142 -22.51 -24.57 2.80
CA ALA A 142 -21.76 -25.65 3.44
C ALA A 142 -20.59 -25.11 4.28
N ALA A 143 -19.84 -24.13 3.78
CA ALA A 143 -18.75 -23.50 4.52
C ALA A 143 -19.25 -22.69 5.73
N ALA A 144 -20.37 -21.97 5.59
CA ALA A 144 -20.96 -21.15 6.65
C ALA A 144 -21.53 -21.98 7.81
N SER A 145 -22.15 -23.12 7.49
CA SER A 145 -22.79 -24.03 8.46
C SER A 145 -21.83 -25.03 9.12
N ALA A 146 -20.64 -25.23 8.55
CA ALA A 146 -19.66 -26.15 9.10
C ALA A 146 -19.23 -25.75 10.53
N GLU A 147 -19.14 -26.72 11.43
CA GLU A 147 -18.63 -26.50 12.77
C GLU A 147 -17.10 -26.56 12.77
N VAL A 148 -16.43 -25.50 13.22
CA VAL A 148 -14.97 -25.44 13.33
C VAL A 148 -14.61 -25.35 14.81
N ILE A 149 -13.88 -26.35 15.30
CA ILE A 149 -13.48 -26.44 16.71
C ILE A 149 -11.97 -26.17 16.81
N LEU A 150 -11.59 -25.08 17.48
CA LEU A 150 -10.20 -24.63 17.65
C LEU A 150 -9.79 -24.70 19.14
N ASP A 151 -9.71 -25.91 19.71
CA ASP A 151 -9.24 -26.15 21.08
C ASP A 151 -7.74 -25.79 21.23
N ASP A 152 -7.32 -25.16 22.33
CA ASP A 152 -5.95 -24.71 22.59
C ASP A 152 -4.88 -25.80 22.47
N ARG A 153 -5.20 -27.04 22.84
CA ARG A 153 -4.19 -28.10 22.98
C ARG A 153 -4.46 -29.34 22.15
N ALA A 154 -5.65 -29.44 21.55
CA ALA A 154 -6.00 -30.59 20.73
C ALA A 154 -5.57 -30.41 19.27
N PRO A 155 -5.30 -31.52 18.57
CA PRO A 155 -5.29 -31.56 17.11
C PRO A 155 -6.61 -31.02 16.56
N VAL A 156 -6.53 -30.22 15.49
CA VAL A 156 -7.69 -29.64 14.83
C VAL A 156 -8.05 -30.48 13.61
N THR A 157 -9.33 -30.80 13.48
CA THR A 157 -9.89 -31.44 12.30
C THR A 157 -10.62 -30.39 11.48
N ARG A 158 -10.16 -30.16 10.24
CA ARG A 158 -10.84 -29.26 9.30
C ARG A 158 -12.09 -29.94 8.75
N PRO A 159 -13.28 -29.30 8.82
CA PRO A 159 -14.46 -29.80 8.14
C PRO A 159 -14.24 -29.86 6.63
N GLN A 160 -14.74 -30.91 5.96
CA GLN A 160 -14.55 -31.08 4.51
C GLN A 160 -15.03 -29.86 3.70
N ALA A 161 -16.13 -29.24 4.13
CA ALA A 161 -16.73 -28.08 3.49
C ALA A 161 -15.93 -26.76 3.63
N VAL A 162 -14.92 -26.71 4.52
CA VAL A 162 -14.20 -25.47 4.84
C VAL A 162 -12.79 -25.53 4.29
N VAL A 163 -12.45 -24.70 3.32
CA VAL A 163 -11.06 -24.41 2.97
C VAL A 163 -10.74 -23.01 3.47
N PHE A 164 -9.72 -22.89 4.30
CA PHE A 164 -9.34 -21.62 4.87
C PHE A 164 -8.53 -20.78 3.88
N ASP A 165 -8.97 -19.53 3.70
CA ASP A 165 -8.30 -18.45 3.01
C ASP A 165 -8.23 -17.27 3.98
N VAL A 166 -7.02 -16.96 4.45
CA VAL A 166 -6.77 -16.00 5.52
C VAL A 166 -6.28 -14.65 4.98
N ASP A 167 -6.25 -14.46 3.66
CA ASP A 167 -5.62 -13.30 3.01
C ASP A 167 -6.25 -11.97 3.45
N ALA A 168 -7.50 -11.98 3.92
CA ALA A 168 -8.25 -10.81 4.41
C ALA A 168 -7.93 -10.41 5.88
N LEU A 169 -6.99 -11.08 6.54
CA LEU A 169 -6.58 -10.81 7.92
C LEU A 169 -5.09 -11.06 8.17
N ALA A 170 -4.50 -12.03 7.47
CA ALA A 170 -3.14 -12.48 7.70
C ALA A 170 -2.11 -11.38 7.48
N LYS A 171 -2.33 -10.45 6.54
CA LYS A 171 -1.39 -9.35 6.30
C LYS A 171 -1.35 -8.42 7.51
N GLY A 172 -2.50 -8.03 8.06
CA GLY A 172 -2.59 -7.29 9.32
C GLY A 172 -1.88 -8.01 10.48
N TYR A 173 -2.09 -9.32 10.63
CA TYR A 173 -1.42 -10.13 11.65
C TYR A 173 0.10 -10.13 11.51
N ILE A 174 0.60 -10.28 10.28
CA ILE A 174 2.04 -10.25 9.99
C ILE A 174 2.63 -8.87 10.30
N ILE A 175 1.93 -7.79 9.93
CA ILE A 175 2.37 -6.41 10.23
C ILE A 175 2.49 -6.20 11.76
N ASP A 176 1.50 -6.64 12.54
CA ASP A 176 1.52 -6.48 13.99
C ASP A 176 2.69 -7.24 14.64
N HIS A 177 2.94 -8.47 14.20
CA HIS A 177 4.04 -9.30 14.68
C HIS A 177 5.42 -8.77 14.25
N ALA A 178 5.56 -8.33 13.00
CA ALA A 178 6.79 -7.73 12.49
C ALA A 178 7.11 -6.40 13.22
N MET A 179 6.09 -5.59 13.51
CA MET A 179 6.24 -4.39 14.34
C MET A 179 6.71 -4.76 15.76
N ALA A 180 6.15 -5.81 16.37
CA ALA A 180 6.59 -6.26 17.70
C ALA A 180 8.06 -6.74 17.69
N ALA A 181 8.45 -7.51 16.67
CA ALA A 181 9.83 -7.98 16.49
C ALA A 181 10.81 -6.82 16.30
N ALA A 182 10.47 -5.84 15.44
CA ALA A 182 11.27 -4.64 15.23
C ALA A 182 11.48 -3.86 16.53
N ARG A 183 10.40 -3.65 17.30
CA ARG A 183 10.45 -2.94 18.59
C ARG A 183 11.32 -3.65 19.62
N ALA A 184 11.23 -4.98 19.70
CA ALA A 184 12.05 -5.77 20.62
C ALA A 184 13.55 -5.68 20.27
N ALA A 185 13.87 -5.64 18.97
CA ALA A 185 15.25 -5.52 18.48
C ALA A 185 15.85 -4.10 18.57
N ALA A 186 15.01 -3.07 18.69
CA ALA A 186 15.43 -1.67 18.84
C ALA A 186 14.79 -0.98 20.05
N PRO A 187 15.18 -1.31 21.29
CA PRO A 187 14.61 -0.71 22.50
C PRO A 187 14.84 0.82 22.61
N ALA A 188 15.83 1.37 21.91
CA ALA A 188 16.09 2.80 21.84
C ALA A 188 15.49 3.48 20.59
N ALA A 189 14.68 2.77 19.79
CA ALA A 189 13.89 3.40 18.75
C ALA A 189 12.88 4.38 19.38
N THR A 190 12.67 5.49 18.70
CA THR A 190 11.74 6.56 19.11
C THR A 190 10.44 6.53 18.32
N ALA A 191 10.47 6.01 17.08
CA ALA A 191 9.31 5.81 16.25
C ALA A 191 9.57 4.72 15.20
N ILE A 192 8.51 4.02 14.78
CA ILE A 192 8.57 3.01 13.71
C ILE A 192 7.33 3.15 12.83
N ALA A 193 7.52 3.11 11.52
CA ALA A 193 6.44 2.96 10.54
C ALA A 193 6.72 1.72 9.70
N LEU A 194 5.74 0.82 9.59
CA LEU A 194 5.78 -0.37 8.75
C LEU A 194 4.54 -0.37 7.87
N ASP A 195 4.73 -0.35 6.57
CA ASP A 195 3.68 -0.40 5.54
C ASP A 195 3.94 -1.62 4.65
N ILE A 196 2.91 -2.45 4.44
CA ILE A 196 2.93 -3.54 3.47
C ILE A 196 1.74 -3.38 2.53
N GLY A 197 2.00 -2.92 1.31
CA GLY A 197 1.00 -2.76 0.26
C GLY A 197 -0.14 -1.79 0.59
N GLY A 198 0.13 -0.75 1.38
CA GLY A 198 -0.83 0.28 1.80
C GLY A 198 -1.52 -0.01 3.14
N ASP A 199 -1.31 -1.19 3.72
CA ASP A 199 -1.72 -1.47 5.10
C ASP A 199 -0.53 -1.26 6.01
N ALA A 200 -0.70 -0.43 7.03
CA ALA A 200 0.41 0.06 7.80
C ALA A 200 0.14 0.07 9.31
N ARG A 201 1.22 -0.11 10.06
CA ARG A 201 1.27 0.08 11.52
C ARG A 201 2.30 1.12 11.85
N TYR A 202 1.88 2.08 12.67
CA TYR A 202 2.74 3.12 13.21
C TYR A 202 2.92 2.89 14.70
N TRP A 203 4.14 3.10 15.20
CA TRP A 203 4.47 3.10 16.61
C TRP A 203 5.08 4.45 16.99
N GLN A 204 4.56 5.03 18.08
CA GLN A 204 4.82 6.41 18.49
C GLN A 204 4.52 7.42 17.38
N ALA A 205 4.89 8.67 17.62
CA ALA A 205 4.81 9.75 16.67
C ALA A 205 6.16 9.88 15.95
N SER A 206 6.15 10.36 14.70
CA SER A 206 7.38 10.61 13.94
C SER A 206 8.32 11.60 14.64
N GLY A 207 9.59 11.66 14.19
CA GLY A 207 10.59 12.62 14.67
C GLY A 207 10.03 14.02 14.96
N ALA A 208 10.36 14.57 16.14
CA ALA A 208 9.80 15.79 16.74
C ALA A 208 8.38 15.68 17.33
N GLY A 209 7.85 14.46 17.53
CA GLY A 209 6.60 14.24 18.26
C GLY A 209 5.34 14.58 17.46
N GLN A 210 5.44 14.68 16.14
CA GLN A 210 4.31 14.95 15.24
C GLN A 210 3.62 13.64 14.80
N PRO A 211 2.28 13.60 14.66
CA PRO A 211 1.60 12.43 14.12
C PRO A 211 2.13 12.10 12.72
N TRP A 212 2.08 10.83 12.34
CA TRP A 212 2.37 10.41 10.99
C TRP A 212 1.28 10.92 10.03
N PRO A 213 1.62 11.73 9.01
CA PRO A 213 0.67 12.10 7.98
C PRO A 213 0.54 10.92 7.00
N VAL A 214 -0.67 10.36 6.89
CA VAL A 214 -0.95 9.20 6.04
C VAL A 214 -2.03 9.56 5.04
N GLY A 215 -1.68 9.46 3.75
CA GLY A 215 -2.62 9.72 2.66
C GLY A 215 -3.61 8.57 2.47
N VAL A 216 -4.88 8.89 2.36
CA VAL A 216 -5.95 7.95 1.98
C VAL A 216 -6.20 8.11 0.48
N ALA A 217 -5.86 7.09 -0.30
CA ALA A 217 -6.03 7.11 -1.75
C ALA A 217 -7.48 6.84 -2.17
N ASP A 218 -7.89 7.35 -3.35
CA ASP A 218 -9.13 6.90 -4.00
C ASP A 218 -8.89 5.54 -4.65
N ALA A 219 -9.36 4.48 -4.01
CA ALA A 219 -9.19 3.10 -4.46
C ALA A 219 -9.86 2.80 -5.81
N ARG A 220 -10.76 3.67 -6.30
CA ARG A 220 -11.41 3.55 -7.62
C ARG A 220 -10.52 4.02 -8.77
N ALA A 221 -9.59 4.93 -8.48
CA ALA A 221 -8.66 5.47 -9.47
C ALA A 221 -7.32 5.79 -8.79
N PRO A 222 -6.50 4.77 -8.49
CA PRO A 222 -5.17 4.97 -7.96
C PRO A 222 -4.31 5.62 -9.05
N ARG A 223 -4.02 6.92 -8.90
CA ARG A 223 -3.07 7.65 -9.75
C ARG A 223 -1.97 8.24 -8.90
N ASP A 224 -0.74 8.11 -9.38
CA ASP A 224 0.46 8.58 -8.68
C ASP A 224 0.55 10.08 -8.52
N ASN A 225 -0.22 10.85 -9.30
CA ASN A 225 -0.29 12.30 -9.20
C ASN A 225 -1.65 12.79 -8.69
N ARG A 226 -2.56 11.90 -8.28
CA ARG A 226 -3.79 12.34 -7.60
C ARG A 226 -3.44 12.84 -6.20
N PRO A 227 -4.09 13.91 -5.72
CA PRO A 227 -4.09 14.19 -4.29
C PRO A 227 -4.77 13.03 -3.56
N ALA A 228 -4.33 12.77 -2.32
CA ALA A 228 -5.06 11.90 -1.42
C ALA A 228 -6.48 12.47 -1.20
N LEU A 229 -7.47 11.60 -1.07
CA LEU A 229 -8.84 12.00 -0.71
C LEU A 229 -8.89 12.67 0.65
N ALA A 230 -8.05 12.19 1.56
CA ALA A 230 -7.85 12.72 2.88
C ALA A 230 -6.41 12.45 3.31
N THR A 231 -5.89 13.26 4.24
CA THR A 231 -4.70 12.90 5.01
C THR A 231 -5.12 12.70 6.44
N VAL A 232 -4.75 11.57 7.05
CA VAL A 232 -5.00 11.30 8.47
C VAL A 232 -3.72 11.42 9.28
N ALA A 233 -3.84 11.89 10.51
CA ALA A 233 -2.75 12.11 11.44
C ALA A 233 -2.71 10.98 12.48
N LEU A 234 -1.80 10.01 12.32
CA LEU A 234 -1.77 8.78 13.13
C LEU A 234 -0.67 8.79 14.20
N ARG A 235 -0.98 8.25 15.38
CA ARG A 235 -0.01 8.00 16.46
C ARG A 235 -0.29 6.63 17.06
N SER A 236 0.68 5.72 17.01
CA SER A 236 0.50 4.37 17.57
C SER A 236 -0.80 3.66 17.12
N ARG A 237 -1.25 3.89 15.86
CA ARG A 237 -2.42 3.24 15.23
C ARG A 237 -2.02 2.43 13.99
N ALA A 238 -2.92 1.57 13.55
CA ALA A 238 -2.83 0.90 12.26
C ALA A 238 -3.86 1.49 11.29
N ILE A 239 -3.60 1.33 10.01
CA ILE A 239 -4.53 1.66 8.92
C ILE A 239 -4.49 0.55 7.88
N ALA A 240 -5.65 0.16 7.37
CA ALA A 240 -5.76 -0.80 6.28
C ALA A 240 -6.85 -0.39 5.29
N ALA A 241 -6.72 -0.82 4.05
CA ALA A 241 -7.69 -0.51 3.00
C ALA A 241 -8.11 -1.75 2.19
N SER A 242 -9.41 -1.83 1.89
CA SER A 242 -10.00 -2.88 1.05
C SER A 242 -10.94 -2.29 -0.01
N GLY A 243 -11.34 -3.11 -0.99
CA GLY A 243 -12.21 -2.69 -2.11
C GLY A 243 -11.46 -2.05 -3.30
N HIS A 244 -10.19 -2.40 -3.49
CA HIS A 244 -9.37 -1.87 -4.57
C HIS A 244 -9.75 -2.48 -5.94
N ALA A 245 -10.10 -1.65 -6.92
CA ALA A 245 -10.72 -2.06 -8.20
C ALA A 245 -9.81 -2.87 -9.13
N THR A 246 -8.50 -2.96 -8.86
CA THR A 246 -7.53 -3.61 -9.78
C THR A 246 -7.35 -5.11 -9.54
N ARG A 247 -7.94 -5.69 -8.48
CA ARG A 247 -7.82 -7.13 -8.16
C ARG A 247 -9.16 -7.85 -8.40
N GLY A 248 -9.14 -8.96 -9.14
CA GLY A 248 -10.37 -9.67 -9.49
C GLY A 248 -10.18 -10.87 -10.42
N TYR A 249 -11.31 -11.46 -10.83
CA TYR A 249 -11.36 -12.56 -11.80
C TYR A 249 -11.80 -12.05 -13.17
N THR A 250 -11.14 -12.51 -14.23
CA THR A 250 -11.59 -12.29 -15.61
C THR A 250 -12.13 -13.59 -16.17
N VAL A 251 -13.45 -13.67 -16.37
CA VAL A 251 -14.10 -14.85 -16.97
C VAL A 251 -14.67 -14.45 -18.32
N GLY A 252 -14.06 -14.96 -19.40
CA GLY A 252 -14.34 -14.50 -20.76
C GLY A 252 -14.00 -13.02 -20.93
N ARG A 253 -15.00 -12.16 -21.14
CA ARG A 253 -14.83 -10.70 -21.31
C ARG A 253 -15.31 -9.88 -20.10
N ARG A 254 -15.72 -10.55 -19.02
CA ARG A 254 -16.29 -9.89 -17.83
C ARG A 254 -15.28 -9.92 -16.68
N GLN A 255 -15.17 -8.80 -15.98
CA GLN A 255 -14.41 -8.68 -14.75
C GLN A 255 -15.33 -8.84 -13.53
N TYR A 256 -14.81 -9.51 -12.51
CA TYR A 256 -15.49 -9.77 -11.25
C TYR A 256 -14.55 -9.41 -10.11
N SER A 257 -15.07 -8.86 -9.02
CA SER A 257 -14.27 -8.57 -7.83
C SER A 257 -13.65 -9.84 -7.25
N HIS A 258 -12.51 -9.69 -6.58
CA HIS A 258 -11.94 -10.76 -5.74
C HIS A 258 -12.66 -10.88 -4.40
N ILE A 259 -13.39 -9.84 -3.98
CA ILE A 259 -14.21 -9.84 -2.76
C ILE A 259 -15.50 -10.61 -3.05
N LEU A 260 -15.69 -11.70 -2.32
CA LEU A 260 -16.86 -12.58 -2.44
C LEU A 260 -17.86 -12.29 -1.33
N ASP A 261 -19.16 -12.31 -1.66
CA ASP A 261 -20.22 -12.38 -0.67
C ASP A 261 -20.21 -13.78 0.00
N PRO A 262 -19.95 -13.87 1.32
CA PRO A 262 -19.88 -15.15 2.01
C PRO A 262 -21.20 -15.95 2.00
N TRP A 263 -22.34 -15.31 1.76
CA TRP A 263 -23.66 -15.97 1.76
C TRP A 263 -23.99 -16.61 0.42
N SER A 264 -23.67 -15.94 -0.69
CA SER A 264 -23.98 -16.45 -2.03
C SER A 264 -22.78 -17.09 -2.74
N GLY A 265 -21.56 -16.80 -2.29
CA GLY A 265 -20.32 -17.15 -2.99
C GLY A 265 -20.08 -16.35 -4.27
N TRP A 266 -20.93 -15.35 -4.54
CA TRP A 266 -20.84 -14.49 -5.72
C TRP A 266 -19.93 -13.28 -5.46
N PRO A 267 -19.11 -12.83 -6.42
CA PRO A 267 -18.31 -11.62 -6.31
C PRO A 267 -19.18 -10.39 -6.11
N MET A 268 -18.75 -9.52 -5.20
CA MET A 268 -19.34 -8.20 -5.03
C MET A 268 -19.19 -7.40 -6.33
N GLN A 269 -20.30 -7.00 -6.95
CA GLN A 269 -20.28 -6.27 -8.23
C GLN A 269 -19.83 -4.81 -8.07
N PHE A 270 -20.21 -4.20 -6.95
CA PHE A 270 -19.95 -2.80 -6.60
C PHE A 270 -19.45 -2.72 -5.16
N ALA A 271 -18.39 -3.48 -4.86
CA ALA A 271 -17.79 -3.44 -3.52
C ALA A 271 -17.39 -1.99 -3.21
N PRO A 272 -17.91 -1.37 -2.15
CA PRO A 272 -17.38 -0.09 -1.72
C PRO A 272 -15.92 -0.29 -1.29
N SER A 273 -15.10 0.75 -1.43
CA SER A 273 -13.78 0.73 -0.82
C SER A 273 -13.89 1.19 0.62
N ALA A 274 -13.19 0.51 1.53
CA ALA A 274 -13.15 0.87 2.93
C ALA A 274 -11.71 1.14 3.38
N THR A 275 -11.51 2.19 4.17
CA THR A 275 -10.27 2.48 4.87
C THR A 275 -10.57 2.51 6.36
N VAL A 276 -9.85 1.71 7.14
CA VAL A 276 -10.07 1.56 8.57
C VAL A 276 -8.81 1.93 9.31
N VAL A 277 -8.96 2.77 10.35
CA VAL A 277 -7.93 3.03 11.35
C VAL A 277 -8.32 2.31 12.64
N ALA A 278 -7.41 1.53 13.21
CA ALA A 278 -7.65 0.73 14.41
C ALA A 278 -6.42 0.69 15.35
N PRO A 279 -6.55 0.14 16.57
CA PRO A 279 -5.41 -0.08 17.45
C PRO A 279 -4.33 -1.01 16.87
N ASP A 280 -4.71 -2.01 16.08
CA ASP A 280 -3.83 -3.03 15.49
C ASP A 280 -4.19 -3.28 14.02
N ALA A 281 -3.22 -3.76 13.25
CA ALA A 281 -3.35 -3.94 11.81
C ALA A 281 -4.27 -5.11 11.46
N SER A 282 -4.28 -6.17 12.27
CA SER A 282 -5.18 -7.32 12.14
C SER A 282 -6.65 -6.91 12.16
N SER A 283 -7.03 -6.05 13.11
CA SER A 283 -8.38 -5.52 13.22
C SER A 283 -8.73 -4.54 12.11
N ALA A 284 -7.77 -3.72 11.68
CA ALA A 284 -7.97 -2.80 10.56
C ALA A 284 -8.24 -3.57 9.25
N ASP A 285 -7.43 -4.59 8.95
CA ASP A 285 -7.49 -5.40 7.73
C ASP A 285 -8.82 -6.19 7.64
N ALA A 286 -9.15 -6.90 8.72
CA ALA A 286 -10.39 -7.67 8.81
C ALA A 286 -11.63 -6.79 8.69
N LEU A 287 -11.67 -5.64 9.40
CA LEU A 287 -12.80 -4.72 9.32
C LEU A 287 -12.88 -4.06 7.95
N ALA A 288 -11.77 -3.63 7.34
CA ALA A 288 -11.80 -3.05 6.00
C ALA A 288 -12.43 -4.01 4.98
N THR A 289 -12.09 -5.30 5.05
CA THR A 289 -12.72 -6.32 4.22
C THR A 289 -14.20 -6.50 4.54
N ALA A 290 -14.57 -6.59 5.83
CA ALA A 290 -15.98 -6.70 6.24
C ALA A 290 -16.82 -5.53 5.71
N LEU A 291 -16.34 -4.28 5.86
CA LEU A 291 -17.02 -3.07 5.39
C LEU A 291 -17.17 -3.00 3.87
N SER A 292 -16.37 -3.76 3.12
CA SER A 292 -16.48 -3.87 1.66
C SER A 292 -17.59 -4.83 1.22
N VAL A 293 -18.22 -5.54 2.16
CA VAL A 293 -19.34 -6.49 1.94
C VAL A 293 -20.60 -6.03 2.67
N MET A 294 -20.46 -5.52 3.89
CA MET A 294 -21.57 -5.10 4.75
C MET A 294 -22.36 -3.92 4.15
N PRO A 295 -23.68 -3.84 4.44
CA PRO A 295 -24.42 -2.60 4.23
C PRO A 295 -23.75 -1.44 4.97
N ILE A 296 -23.53 -0.31 4.26
CA ILE A 296 -22.75 0.83 4.75
C ILE A 296 -23.17 1.29 6.15
N ARG A 297 -24.48 1.43 6.42
CA ARG A 297 -24.99 1.84 7.73
C ARG A 297 -24.55 0.87 8.83
N SER A 298 -24.82 -0.42 8.67
CA SER A 298 -24.47 -1.45 9.66
C SER A 298 -22.95 -1.57 9.83
N GLY A 299 -22.18 -1.38 8.76
CA GLY A 299 -20.73 -1.32 8.82
C GLY A 299 -20.22 -0.15 9.66
N LEU A 300 -20.78 1.05 9.50
CA LEU A 300 -20.42 2.21 10.31
C LEU A 300 -20.84 2.05 11.78
N GLU A 301 -22.01 1.47 12.04
CA GLU A 301 -22.47 1.13 13.41
C GLU A 301 -21.51 0.16 14.11
N LEU A 302 -21.02 -0.86 13.39
CA LEU A 302 -20.00 -1.78 13.89
C LEU A 302 -18.69 -1.05 14.21
N ALA A 303 -18.22 -0.19 13.29
CA ALA A 303 -17.00 0.59 13.49
C ALA A 303 -17.10 1.54 14.70
N ASP A 304 -18.26 2.19 14.89
CA ASP A 304 -18.49 3.10 16.03
C ASP A 304 -18.56 2.37 17.37
N ALA A 305 -19.11 1.14 17.38
CA ALA A 305 -19.17 0.28 18.56
C ALA A 305 -17.80 -0.24 19.02
N MET A 306 -16.82 -0.30 18.11
CA MET A 306 -15.46 -0.70 18.44
C MET A 306 -14.67 0.46 19.05
N ALA A 307 -14.00 0.20 20.18
CA ALA A 307 -13.14 1.18 20.81
C ALA A 307 -12.00 1.57 19.87
N ASP A 308 -11.71 2.87 19.78
CA ASP A 308 -10.57 3.40 19.03
C ASP A 308 -10.52 3.05 17.53
N VAL A 309 -11.67 2.73 16.95
CA VAL A 309 -11.81 2.47 15.51
C VAL A 309 -12.45 3.67 14.81
N ALA A 310 -11.93 3.98 13.63
CA ALA A 310 -12.53 4.90 12.68
C ALA A 310 -12.54 4.30 11.27
N ALA A 311 -13.58 4.60 10.48
CA ALA A 311 -13.70 4.09 9.13
C ALA A 311 -14.17 5.17 8.14
N LEU A 312 -13.66 5.07 6.92
CA LEU A 312 -14.14 5.77 5.74
C LEU A 312 -14.53 4.73 4.70
N ILE A 313 -15.77 4.78 4.23
CA ILE A 313 -16.31 3.96 3.16
C ILE A 313 -16.61 4.87 1.98
N LEU A 314 -16.12 4.52 0.79
CA LEU A 314 -16.52 5.15 -0.46
C LEU A 314 -17.40 4.17 -1.23
N SER A 315 -18.59 4.60 -1.62
CA SER A 315 -19.41 3.82 -2.55
C SER A 315 -18.71 3.67 -3.90
N ASP A 316 -19.22 2.78 -4.73
CA ASP A 316 -18.88 2.67 -6.16
C ASP A 316 -18.99 4.01 -6.91
N THR A 317 -19.99 4.83 -6.56
CA THR A 317 -20.18 6.18 -7.09
C THR A 317 -19.24 7.24 -6.50
N GLY A 318 -18.51 6.92 -5.43
CA GLY A 318 -17.57 7.83 -4.77
C GLY A 318 -18.16 8.68 -3.66
N THR A 319 -19.39 8.40 -3.25
CA THR A 319 -19.99 9.03 -2.08
C THR A 319 -19.27 8.52 -0.84
N ALA A 320 -18.74 9.45 -0.04
CA ALA A 320 -18.05 9.15 1.19
C ALA A 320 -19.01 9.02 2.38
N PHE A 321 -18.83 7.97 3.16
CA PHE A 321 -19.52 7.69 4.42
C PHE A 321 -18.47 7.43 5.49
N ALA A 322 -18.54 8.12 6.62
CA ALA A 322 -17.52 8.05 7.63
C ALA A 322 -18.11 7.72 9.01
N SER A 323 -17.35 6.99 9.82
CA SER A 323 -17.72 6.72 11.20
C SER A 323 -17.53 7.96 12.07
N GLN A 324 -18.10 7.99 13.27
CA GLN A 324 -18.11 9.18 14.15
C GLN A 324 -16.70 9.66 14.51
N ARG A 325 -15.72 8.75 14.61
CA ARG A 325 -14.34 9.06 14.99
C ARG A 325 -13.47 9.51 13.83
N TRP A 326 -13.88 9.30 12.58
CA TRP A 326 -13.06 9.62 11.41
C TRP A 326 -12.68 11.10 11.28
N PRO A 327 -13.60 12.08 11.47
CA PRO A 327 -13.27 13.49 11.28
C PRO A 327 -12.13 14.00 12.19
N ALA A 328 -12.02 13.44 13.40
CA ALA A 328 -10.96 13.80 14.36
C ALA A 328 -9.56 13.33 13.92
N LEU A 329 -9.47 12.42 12.95
CA LEU A 329 -8.20 11.95 12.39
C LEU A 329 -7.69 12.83 11.26
N LEU A 330 -8.55 13.64 10.64
CA LEU A 330 -8.19 14.42 9.47
C LEU A 330 -7.12 15.46 9.84
N ALA A 331 -6.00 15.43 9.12
CA ALA A 331 -5.07 16.54 9.11
C ALA A 331 -5.73 17.75 8.44
N ALA A 332 -5.36 18.97 8.85
CA ALA A 332 -5.78 20.17 8.14
C ALA A 332 -5.26 20.10 6.69
N THR A 333 -6.17 20.10 5.71
CA THR A 333 -5.83 20.11 4.29
C THR A 333 -6.23 21.43 3.64
N ASP A 334 -5.36 21.94 2.77
CA ASP A 334 -5.72 22.97 1.80
C ASP A 334 -6.54 22.26 0.70
N GLY A 335 -7.86 22.50 0.70
CA GLY A 335 -8.82 21.81 -0.17
C GLY A 335 -8.63 22.14 -1.66
N ALA A 336 -7.91 21.29 -2.40
CA ALA A 336 -7.86 21.34 -3.85
C ALA A 336 -8.93 20.41 -4.47
N ALA A 337 -9.90 20.98 -5.18
CA ALA A 337 -10.86 20.22 -5.97
C ALA A 337 -10.16 19.51 -7.14
N THR A 338 -10.51 18.24 -7.40
CA THR A 338 -9.98 17.46 -8.51
C THR A 338 -10.73 17.77 -9.81
N ALA A 339 -10.00 18.22 -10.84
CA ALA A 339 -10.54 18.40 -12.20
C ALA A 339 -10.75 17.05 -12.90
N PRO A 340 -11.70 16.94 -13.86
CA PRO A 340 -11.93 15.70 -14.61
C PRO A 340 -10.71 15.32 -15.45
N GLU A 341 -10.37 14.03 -15.46
CA GLU A 341 -9.25 13.47 -16.23
C GLU A 341 -9.58 13.48 -17.74
N GLN A 342 -8.66 13.98 -18.57
CA GLN A 342 -8.75 13.89 -20.04
C GLN A 342 -7.96 12.70 -20.58
N LEU A 343 -6.79 12.40 -19.99
CA LEU A 343 -5.94 11.26 -20.35
C LEU A 343 -5.44 10.52 -19.11
N VAL A 344 -5.25 9.22 -19.26
CA VAL A 344 -4.55 8.33 -18.33
C VAL A 344 -3.27 7.84 -18.99
N ILE A 345 -2.16 7.85 -18.25
CA ILE A 345 -0.86 7.40 -18.69
C ILE A 345 -0.40 6.29 -17.75
N ASP A 346 -0.48 5.05 -18.22
CA ASP A 346 0.04 3.88 -17.54
C ASP A 346 1.53 3.73 -17.86
N TYR A 347 2.38 3.63 -16.84
CA TYR A 347 3.82 3.47 -16.97
C TYR A 347 4.34 2.34 -16.09
N GLN A 348 5.44 1.73 -16.51
CA GLN A 348 6.09 0.66 -15.76
C GLN A 348 7.49 1.09 -15.33
N VAL A 349 7.82 0.90 -14.06
CA VAL A 349 9.21 0.88 -13.58
C VAL A 349 9.69 -0.58 -13.68
N PRO A 350 10.76 -0.87 -14.42
CA PRO A 350 11.21 -2.24 -14.64
C PRO A 350 11.99 -2.79 -13.44
N ASN A 351 11.88 -4.12 -13.24
CA ASN A 351 12.72 -4.86 -12.31
C ASN A 351 14.03 -5.19 -13.02
N LEU A 352 15.13 -4.64 -12.51
CA LEU A 352 16.48 -4.78 -13.07
C LEU A 352 17.34 -5.58 -12.09
N ALA A 353 18.02 -6.60 -12.60
CA ALA A 353 18.95 -7.38 -11.81
C ALA A 353 20.08 -6.49 -11.28
N SER A 354 20.15 -6.31 -9.96
CA SER A 354 21.19 -5.51 -9.30
C SER A 354 21.44 -6.03 -7.88
N GLU A 355 22.69 -5.94 -7.40
CA GLU A 355 23.04 -6.32 -6.02
C GLU A 355 22.35 -5.44 -4.97
N ARG A 356 22.07 -4.18 -5.33
CA ARG A 356 21.29 -3.22 -4.54
C ARG A 356 20.46 -2.34 -5.49
N TYR A 357 19.16 -2.61 -5.55
CA TYR A 357 18.25 -1.83 -6.39
C TYR A 357 18.03 -0.44 -5.79
N HIS A 358 18.32 0.59 -6.59
CA HIS A 358 17.91 1.97 -6.29
C HIS A 358 16.70 2.31 -7.15
N ALA A 359 15.60 2.78 -6.54
CA ALA A 359 14.46 3.31 -7.28
C ALA A 359 14.91 4.45 -8.21
N PRO A 360 14.49 4.46 -9.50
CA PRO A 360 14.84 5.55 -10.38
C PRO A 360 14.14 6.84 -9.94
N TYR A 361 14.86 7.94 -10.06
CA TYR A 361 14.25 9.26 -10.19
C TYR A 361 13.51 9.28 -11.51
N LEU A 362 12.31 9.85 -11.54
CA LEU A 362 11.48 9.85 -12.74
C LEU A 362 10.69 11.15 -12.81
N ALA A 363 10.67 11.77 -13.99
CA ALA A 363 9.81 12.91 -14.27
C ALA A 363 8.92 12.62 -15.47
N MET A 364 7.67 13.09 -15.41
CA MET A 364 6.73 12.99 -16.51
C MET A 364 6.01 14.33 -16.71
N TRP A 365 5.89 14.75 -17.97
CA TRP A 365 5.24 16.00 -18.34
C TRP A 365 4.61 15.92 -19.74
N ILE A 366 3.66 16.81 -19.98
CA ILE A 366 3.12 17.10 -21.31
C ILE A 366 3.95 18.20 -21.94
N ALA A 367 4.25 18.03 -23.22
CA ALA A 367 4.87 19.01 -24.08
C ALA A 367 4.04 19.25 -25.34
N ARG A 368 4.23 20.40 -26.00
CA ARG A 368 3.72 20.61 -27.37
C ARG A 368 4.51 19.75 -28.35
N GLU A 369 4.06 19.73 -29.61
CA GLU A 369 4.74 19.00 -30.69
C GLU A 369 6.21 19.41 -30.86
N ASP A 370 6.53 20.68 -30.64
CA ASP A 370 7.89 21.26 -30.67
C ASP A 370 8.75 20.91 -29.43
N GLY A 371 8.19 20.21 -28.44
CA GLY A 371 8.88 19.81 -27.21
C GLY A 371 8.91 20.88 -26.11
N SER A 372 8.21 22.01 -26.28
CA SER A 372 8.01 23.01 -25.23
C SER A 372 7.15 22.44 -24.08
N PRO A 373 7.57 22.58 -22.81
CA PRO A 373 6.81 22.09 -21.66
C PRO A 373 5.46 22.80 -21.54
N VAL A 374 4.45 22.05 -21.11
CA VAL A 374 3.06 22.50 -20.97
C VAL A 374 2.52 22.23 -19.58
N ARG A 375 2.69 21.01 -19.11
CA ARG A 375 2.18 20.56 -17.82
C ARG A 375 3.10 19.54 -17.20
N GLN A 376 3.54 19.78 -15.98
CA GLN A 376 4.21 18.79 -15.16
C GLN A 376 3.18 17.83 -14.54
N LEU A 377 3.37 16.53 -14.76
CA LEU A 377 2.45 15.51 -14.28
C LEU A 377 2.98 14.79 -13.04
N LEU A 378 4.28 14.48 -13.03
CA LEU A 378 4.89 13.68 -11.98
C LEU A 378 6.37 14.03 -11.83
N VAL A 379 6.83 14.09 -10.58
CA VAL A 379 8.26 13.99 -10.24
C VAL A 379 8.40 13.03 -9.08
N LEU A 380 9.25 12.04 -9.27
CA LEU A 380 9.60 11.01 -8.32
C LEU A 380 11.07 11.24 -7.91
N GLY A 381 11.32 11.58 -6.65
CA GLY A 381 12.66 11.88 -6.15
C GLY A 381 12.72 12.99 -5.10
N GLY A 382 12.96 12.65 -3.84
CA GLY A 382 12.97 13.62 -2.72
C GLY A 382 14.30 14.36 -2.48
N ARG A 383 15.41 13.96 -3.10
CA ARG A 383 16.72 14.62 -2.91
C ARG A 383 17.09 15.43 -4.16
N SER A 384 17.18 16.75 -4.00
CA SER A 384 17.42 17.72 -5.09
C SER A 384 18.68 17.43 -5.92
N ARG A 385 19.74 16.87 -5.33
CA ARG A 385 21.00 16.63 -6.04
C ARG A 385 20.89 15.61 -7.19
N TYR A 386 20.01 14.61 -7.08
CA TYR A 386 19.84 13.56 -8.10
C TYR A 386 18.73 13.88 -9.09
N LEU A 387 17.87 14.85 -8.79
CA LEU A 387 16.94 15.41 -9.79
C LEU A 387 17.68 16.10 -10.96
N GLN A 388 18.95 16.47 -10.76
CA GLN A 388 19.84 16.97 -11.82
C GLN A 388 20.23 15.88 -12.83
N ASP A 389 20.12 14.60 -12.45
CA ASP A 389 20.39 13.45 -13.31
C ASP A 389 19.22 13.18 -14.28
N LEU A 390 18.17 14.02 -14.25
CA LEU A 390 17.11 14.10 -15.25
C LEU A 390 17.33 15.33 -16.16
N PRO A 391 18.32 15.33 -17.07
CA PRO A 391 18.76 16.53 -17.77
C PRO A 391 17.72 17.16 -18.72
N GLN A 392 16.76 16.39 -19.25
CA GLN A 392 15.70 16.93 -20.11
C GLN A 392 14.66 17.69 -19.28
N TRP A 393 14.26 17.12 -18.16
CA TRP A 393 13.34 17.74 -17.22
C TRP A 393 14.00 18.89 -16.46
N TRP A 394 15.23 18.71 -15.99
CA TRP A 394 15.98 19.70 -15.21
C TRP A 394 16.15 21.02 -15.98
N ARG A 395 16.43 20.95 -17.29
CA ARG A 395 16.54 22.13 -18.16
C ARG A 395 15.24 22.92 -18.32
N ARG A 396 14.09 22.27 -18.19
CA ARG A 396 12.76 22.85 -18.46
C ARG A 396 12.06 23.33 -17.19
N TYR A 397 12.19 22.58 -16.10
CA TYR A 397 11.53 22.86 -14.82
C TYR A 397 12.53 23.04 -13.68
N GLY A 398 13.61 22.24 -13.66
CA GLY A 398 14.57 22.11 -12.57
C GLY A 398 15.35 23.36 -12.17
N ARG A 399 15.74 24.18 -13.15
CA ARG A 399 16.75 25.24 -12.97
C ARG A 399 16.26 26.46 -12.18
N ASP A 400 14.98 26.78 -12.28
CA ASP A 400 14.50 28.13 -11.93
C ASP A 400 13.72 28.17 -10.61
N ASP A 401 13.23 27.04 -10.09
CA ASP A 401 12.42 27.00 -8.85
C ASP A 401 12.53 25.66 -8.07
N LEU A 402 13.71 25.41 -7.49
CA LEU A 402 13.98 24.27 -6.62
C LEU A 402 12.99 24.10 -5.44
N PRO A 403 12.56 25.18 -4.74
CA PRO A 403 11.53 25.09 -3.70
C PRO A 403 10.17 24.61 -4.21
N ALA A 404 9.68 25.11 -5.35
CA ALA A 404 8.42 24.64 -5.92
C ALA A 404 8.49 23.15 -6.32
N ILE A 405 9.64 22.71 -6.82
CA ILE A 405 9.89 21.29 -7.15
C ILE A 405 9.80 20.39 -5.91
N GLN A 406 10.35 20.81 -4.78
CA GLN A 406 10.26 20.03 -3.54
C GLN A 406 8.82 19.90 -3.04
N GLY A 407 7.94 20.86 -3.36
CA GLY A 407 6.52 20.81 -3.01
C GLY A 407 5.69 19.80 -3.84
N ILE A 408 6.18 19.42 -5.03
CA ILE A 408 5.48 18.48 -5.93
C ILE A 408 6.17 17.11 -6.05
N ALA A 409 7.43 17.01 -5.64
CA ALA A 409 8.20 15.78 -5.70
C ALA A 409 7.62 14.74 -4.74
N ARG A 410 7.38 13.54 -5.27
CA ARG A 410 6.89 12.38 -4.52
C ARG A 410 8.02 11.38 -4.28
N PRO A 411 7.90 10.46 -3.30
CA PRO A 411 8.85 9.36 -3.15
C PRO A 411 9.00 8.56 -4.44
N THR A 412 10.21 8.11 -4.75
CA THR A 412 10.50 7.29 -5.95
C THR A 412 9.67 6.01 -5.98
N ARG A 413 9.42 5.47 -7.18
CA ARG A 413 8.72 4.19 -7.35
C ARG A 413 9.72 3.08 -7.60
N MET A 414 9.55 1.96 -6.91
CA MET A 414 10.29 0.71 -7.14
C MET A 414 9.67 -0.03 -8.35
N PRO A 415 10.16 -1.20 -8.81
CA PRO A 415 9.60 -1.90 -9.96
C PRO A 415 8.10 -2.15 -9.85
N GLY A 416 7.34 -1.84 -10.89
CA GLY A 416 5.89 -2.03 -10.86
C GLY A 416 5.17 -1.33 -12.01
N ARG A 417 3.84 -1.45 -12.04
CA ARG A 417 2.97 -0.72 -12.96
C ARG A 417 2.20 0.35 -12.18
N TYR A 418 2.13 1.53 -12.77
CA TYR A 418 1.61 2.73 -12.15
C TYR A 418 0.85 3.55 -13.20
N SER A 419 0.07 4.52 -12.74
CA SER A 419 -0.70 5.39 -13.62
C SER A 419 -0.63 6.83 -13.15
N VAL A 420 -0.59 7.77 -14.08
CA VAL A 420 -0.84 9.19 -13.81
C VAL A 420 -1.97 9.69 -14.70
N ALA A 421 -2.65 10.75 -14.28
CA ALA A 421 -3.70 11.36 -15.08
C ALA A 421 -3.33 12.79 -15.48
N TRP A 422 -3.92 13.26 -16.58
CA TRP A 422 -3.85 14.63 -17.03
C TRP A 422 -5.26 15.17 -17.30
N ASP A 423 -5.54 16.38 -16.83
CA ASP A 423 -6.84 17.06 -16.89
C ASP A 423 -7.02 17.98 -18.11
N GLY A 424 -6.04 17.98 -19.04
CA GLY A 424 -6.06 18.84 -20.22
C GLY A 424 -5.64 20.29 -19.97
N ARG A 425 -5.08 20.59 -18.80
CA ARG A 425 -4.66 21.95 -18.43
C ARG A 425 -3.14 22.08 -18.40
N ASP A 426 -2.65 23.31 -18.55
CA ASP A 426 -1.25 23.67 -18.35
C ASP A 426 -0.90 23.83 -16.86
N ASP A 427 0.36 24.13 -16.54
CA ASP A 427 0.82 24.38 -15.16
C ASP A 427 0.14 25.56 -14.46
N ARG A 428 -0.49 26.48 -15.23
CA ARG A 428 -1.25 27.62 -14.72
C ARG A 428 -2.74 27.29 -14.53
N GLY A 429 -3.13 26.04 -14.78
CA GLY A 429 -4.52 25.59 -14.70
C GLY A 429 -5.40 26.05 -15.86
N GLN A 430 -4.83 26.58 -16.95
CA GLN A 430 -5.57 27.01 -18.14
C GLN A 430 -5.83 25.80 -19.04
N ALA A 431 -7.07 25.67 -19.52
CA ALA A 431 -7.44 24.59 -20.43
C ALA A 431 -6.72 24.76 -21.78
N LEU A 432 -6.20 23.66 -22.31
CA LEU A 432 -5.52 23.66 -23.59
C LEU A 432 -6.46 23.35 -24.76
N PRO A 433 -6.17 23.90 -25.96
CA PRO A 433 -6.91 23.52 -27.16
C PRO A 433 -6.67 22.05 -27.50
N PRO A 434 -7.68 21.33 -28.04
CA PRO A 434 -7.47 20.00 -28.61
C PRO A 434 -6.41 20.05 -29.72
N GLY A 435 -5.52 19.05 -29.79
CA GLY A 435 -4.49 18.98 -30.83
C GLY A 435 -3.34 18.03 -30.49
N ALA A 436 -2.25 18.17 -31.25
CA ALA A 436 -1.06 17.35 -31.10
C ALA A 436 -0.19 17.80 -29.92
N TYR A 437 0.10 16.85 -29.03
CA TYR A 437 1.00 17.00 -27.89
C TYR A 437 1.95 15.81 -27.80
N ARG A 438 2.86 15.84 -26.83
CA ARG A 438 3.75 14.74 -26.51
C ARG A 438 3.71 14.45 -25.01
N VAL A 439 3.57 13.19 -24.63
CA VAL A 439 3.89 12.73 -23.28
C VAL A 439 5.38 12.46 -23.23
N GLN A 440 6.09 13.10 -22.31
CA GLN A 440 7.51 12.92 -22.10
C GLN A 440 7.75 12.31 -20.73
N ILE A 441 8.59 11.28 -20.69
CA ILE A 441 9.00 10.59 -19.47
C ILE A 441 10.52 10.46 -19.48
N GLU A 442 11.14 10.77 -18.35
CA GLU A 442 12.58 10.65 -18.14
C GLU A 442 12.83 9.91 -16.84
N ALA A 443 13.73 8.94 -16.84
CA ALA A 443 14.12 8.21 -15.65
C ALA A 443 15.65 8.15 -15.53
N ALA A 444 16.16 8.24 -14.30
CA ALA A 444 17.58 8.13 -13.99
C ALA A 444 17.78 7.43 -12.66
N ARG A 445 18.75 6.52 -12.59
CA ARG A 445 19.01 5.73 -11.39
C ARG A 445 20.38 6.04 -10.81
N GLN A 446 20.46 6.15 -9.49
CA GLN A 446 21.74 6.33 -8.81
C GLN A 446 22.65 5.12 -9.08
N GLY A 447 23.77 5.36 -9.77
CA GLY A 447 24.69 4.29 -10.19
C GLY A 447 24.14 3.35 -11.26
N GLY A 448 23.01 3.71 -11.90
CA GLY A 448 22.38 2.96 -12.97
C GLY A 448 22.31 3.74 -14.29
N GLY A 449 21.29 3.46 -15.09
CA GLY A 449 21.08 4.08 -16.40
C GLY A 449 20.30 5.38 -16.36
N HIS A 450 20.16 5.97 -17.54
CA HIS A 450 19.29 7.10 -17.85
C HIS A 450 18.49 6.75 -19.10
N GLU A 451 17.20 7.06 -19.10
CA GLU A 451 16.33 6.83 -20.24
C GLU A 451 15.31 7.94 -20.41
N PHE A 452 15.01 8.28 -21.66
CA PHE A 452 14.01 9.28 -22.03
C PHE A 452 13.14 8.76 -23.17
N LEU A 453 11.82 8.84 -23.00
CA LEU A 453 10.84 8.54 -24.05
C LEU A 453 9.96 9.75 -24.33
N SER A 454 9.58 9.93 -25.60
CA SER A 454 8.61 10.93 -26.03
C SER A 454 7.55 10.27 -26.91
N VAL A 455 6.31 10.27 -26.45
CA VAL A 455 5.18 9.62 -27.10
C VAL A 455 4.25 10.68 -27.68
N PRO A 456 4.05 10.73 -29.01
CA PRO A 456 3.08 11.64 -29.61
C PRO A 456 1.67 11.23 -29.20
N ILE A 457 0.85 12.22 -28.88
CA ILE A 457 -0.57 12.07 -28.53
C ILE A 457 -1.39 13.13 -29.26
N ASP A 458 -2.66 12.84 -29.50
CA ASP A 458 -3.61 13.80 -30.07
C ASP A 458 -4.87 13.82 -29.21
N THR A 459 -5.17 14.98 -28.63
CA THR A 459 -6.30 15.20 -27.73
C THR A 459 -7.60 15.55 -28.48
N GLY A 460 -7.57 15.66 -29.81
CA GLY A 460 -8.72 15.89 -30.68
C GLY A 460 -9.69 14.72 -30.79
N GLN A 461 -10.89 14.99 -31.30
CA GLN A 461 -11.95 13.99 -31.56
C GLN A 461 -11.60 13.19 -32.83
N GLY A 462 -10.81 12.11 -32.65
CA GLY A 462 -10.34 11.23 -33.73
C GLY A 462 -8.88 10.78 -33.60
N GLY A 463 -8.13 11.34 -32.65
CA GLY A 463 -6.70 11.08 -32.46
C GLY A 463 -6.36 9.67 -31.97
N GLY A 464 -5.26 9.11 -32.51
CA GLY A 464 -4.76 7.72 -32.39
C GLY A 464 -4.35 7.24 -31.00
N LEU A 465 -5.27 7.36 -30.03
CA LEU A 465 -5.19 6.72 -28.71
C LEU A 465 -5.85 5.33 -28.76
N PRO A 466 -5.30 4.30 -28.08
CA PRO A 466 -4.18 4.40 -27.15
C PRO A 466 -2.82 4.53 -27.85
N ALA A 467 -1.98 5.44 -27.37
CA ALA A 467 -0.59 5.55 -27.81
C ALA A 467 0.27 4.66 -26.91
N LYS A 468 1.24 3.93 -27.48
CA LYS A 468 2.09 3.00 -26.72
C LYS A 468 3.57 3.27 -27.01
N ALA A 469 4.40 3.09 -26.00
CA ALA A 469 5.84 3.05 -26.12
C ALA A 469 6.41 2.01 -25.16
N GLN A 470 7.66 1.61 -25.42
CA GLN A 470 8.38 0.65 -24.61
C GLN A 470 9.79 1.20 -24.42
N GLY A 471 10.21 1.38 -23.18
CA GLY A 471 11.61 1.66 -22.89
C GLY A 471 12.45 0.39 -22.90
N SER A 472 13.74 0.60 -22.97
CA SER A 472 14.81 -0.39 -23.14
C SER A 472 15.51 -0.73 -21.83
N SER A 473 15.43 0.13 -20.80
CA SER A 473 16.19 -0.07 -19.56
C SER A 473 15.47 0.47 -18.31
N GLU A 474 15.43 1.78 -18.10
CA GLU A 474 14.91 2.40 -16.87
C GLU A 474 13.39 2.65 -16.93
N ILE A 475 12.79 2.59 -18.12
CA ILE A 475 11.36 2.74 -18.35
C ILE A 475 10.84 1.44 -18.99
N GLY A 476 9.78 0.86 -18.44
CA GLY A 476 9.12 -0.31 -19.01
C GLY A 476 8.09 0.07 -20.08
N SER A 477 6.92 -0.58 -20.06
CA SER A 477 5.83 -0.20 -20.96
C SER A 477 5.20 1.15 -20.57
N LEU A 478 4.86 1.96 -21.56
CA LEU A 478 4.10 3.21 -21.41
C LEU A 478 2.88 3.17 -22.33
N GLN A 479 1.70 3.46 -21.81
CA GLN A 479 0.46 3.52 -22.57
C GLN A 479 -0.34 4.76 -22.19
N VAL A 480 -0.78 5.52 -23.18
CA VAL A 480 -1.64 6.70 -23.01
C VAL A 480 -3.02 6.40 -23.56
N SER A 481 -4.07 6.56 -22.77
CA SER A 481 -5.47 6.31 -23.16
C SER A 481 -6.41 7.38 -22.62
N ARG A 482 -7.65 7.39 -23.13
CA ARG A 482 -8.75 8.12 -22.48
C ARG A 482 -9.22 7.32 -21.24
N PRO A 483 -9.75 7.99 -20.19
CA PRO A 483 -10.21 7.34 -18.96
C PRO A 483 -11.24 6.22 -19.16
#